data_AF-A0A5C6XYW4-F1
#
_entry.id   AF-A0A5C6XYW4-F1
#
_cell.length_a   1.000
_cell.length_b   1.000
_cell.length_c   1.000
_cell.angle_alpha   90.00
_cell.angle_beta   90.00
_cell.angle_gamma   90.00
#
_symmetry.space_group_name_H-M   'P 1'
#
loop_
_entity.id
_entity.type
_entity.pdbx_description
1 polymer ?
#
loop_
_entity_poly.entity_id
_entity_poly.type
_entity_poly.pdbx_seq_one_letter_code
_entity_poly.pdbx_strand_id
1 'polypeptide(L)' 'MADNYVKPIARAIRALDNNKYTLDYYMGFGWDGLRTFGYAGYKDKGKWVSLDKGKDTEYYKKQAIVLRNTNFNKNCN' A
#
# COMPACT_ATOMS: atom_id res chain seq x y z
N MET A 1 -0.06 -13.94 2.81
CA MET A 1 -0.63 -13.09 1.74
C MET A 1 0.00 -11.70 1.75
N ALA A 2 -0.07 -10.95 2.86
CA ALA A 2 0.63 -9.67 2.97
C ALA A 2 2.16 -9.76 2.80
N ASP A 3 2.80 -10.67 3.53
CA ASP A 3 4.26 -10.85 3.46
C ASP A 3 4.75 -11.25 2.07
N ASN A 4 3.99 -12.11 1.38
CA ASN A 4 4.44 -12.70 0.12
C ASN A 4 4.10 -11.84 -1.11
N TYR A 5 3.09 -10.97 -1.03
CA TYR A 5 2.62 -10.20 -2.18
C TYR A 5 2.55 -8.69 -1.90
N VAL A 6 2.06 -8.26 -0.74
CA VAL A 6 1.95 -6.82 -0.42
C VAL A 6 3.28 -6.20 -0.08
N LYS A 7 4.07 -6.83 0.79
CA LYS A 7 5.41 -6.33 1.15
C LYS A 7 6.33 -6.16 -0.06
N PRO A 8 6.45 -7.11 -1.00
CA PRO A 8 7.32 -6.89 -2.16
C PRO A 8 6.83 -5.74 -3.04
N ILE A 9 5.51 -5.60 -3.28
CA ILE A 9 4.95 -4.47 -4.04
C ILE A 9 5.21 -3.14 -3.32
N ALA A 10 4.92 -3.07 -2.02
CA ALA A 10 5.15 -1.88 -1.20
C ALA A 10 6.64 -1.51 -1.15
N ARG A 11 7.55 -2.48 -1.07
CA ARG A 11 9.01 -2.25 -1.12
C ARG A 11 9.45 -1.73 -2.48
N ALA A 12 8.90 -2.27 -3.57
CA ALA A 12 9.20 -1.80 -4.91
C ALA A 12 8.78 -0.34 -5.10
N ILE A 13 7.56 0.03 -4.70
CA ILE A 13 7.06 1.41 -4.81
C ILE A 13 7.85 2.36 -3.89
N ARG A 14 8.22 1.89 -2.69
CA ARG A 14 9.10 2.65 -1.80
C ARG A 14 10.47 2.91 -2.43
N ALA A 15 11.07 1.90 -3.07
CA ALA A 15 12.36 2.05 -3.74
C ALA A 15 12.26 3.04 -4.91
N LEU A 16 11.16 2.97 -5.67
CA LEU A 16 10.81 3.92 -6.71
C LEU A 16 10.67 5.35 -6.16
N ASP A 17 10.04 5.54 -5.00
CA ASP A 17 9.88 6.84 -4.33
C ASP A 17 11.10 7.24 -3.47
N ASN A 18 12.29 6.70 -3.78
CA ASN A 18 13.55 6.99 -3.11
C ASN A 18 13.52 6.79 -1.58
N ASN A 19 12.77 5.81 -1.09
CA ASN A 19 12.61 5.47 0.32
C ASN A 19 12.18 6.65 1.23
N LYS A 20 11.45 7.63 0.69
CA LYS A 20 11.07 8.87 1.37
C LYS A 20 10.28 8.65 2.66
N TYR A 21 9.43 7.61 2.69
CA TYR A 21 8.67 7.22 3.88
C TYR A 21 9.00 5.77 4.31
N THR A 22 8.50 5.38 5.49
CA THR A 22 8.61 3.99 5.97
C THR A 22 7.73 3.06 5.14
N LEU A 23 8.06 1.76 5.13
CA LEU A 23 7.35 0.75 4.31
C LEU A 23 5.84 0.73 4.53
N ASP A 24 5.40 1.05 5.75
CA ASP A 24 3.99 1.10 6.13
C ASP A 24 3.19 2.10 5.28
N TYR A 25 3.79 3.22 4.88
CA TYR A 25 3.16 4.21 4.01
C TYR A 25 2.85 3.67 2.60
N TYR A 26 3.55 2.62 2.20
CA TYR A 26 3.43 2.02 0.87
C TYR A 26 2.62 0.73 0.87
N MET A 27 2.26 0.18 2.05
CA MET A 27 1.44 -1.03 2.18
C MET A 27 0.09 -0.88 1.47
N GLY A 28 -0.51 0.31 1.52
CA GLY A 28 -1.77 0.62 0.82
C GLY A 28 -1.71 0.34 -0.68
N PHE A 29 -0.57 0.57 -1.34
CA PHE A 29 -0.43 0.27 -2.77
C PHE A 29 -0.35 -1.22 -3.06
N GLY A 30 0.32 -2.00 -2.21
CA GLY A 30 0.36 -3.45 -2.35
C GLY A 30 -1.02 -4.08 -2.15
N TRP A 31 -1.83 -3.51 -1.25
CA TRP A 31 -3.23 -3.90 -1.07
C TRP A 31 -4.09 -3.53 -2.26
N ASP A 32 -3.91 -2.34 -2.83
CA ASP A 32 -4.68 -1.91 -4.00
C ASP A 32 -4.43 -2.81 -5.23
N GLY A 33 -3.19 -3.30 -5.41
CA GLY A 33 -2.86 -4.23 -6.49
C GLY A 33 -3.45 -5.64 -6.33
N LEU A 34 -3.65 -6.11 -5.10
CA LEU A 34 -4.26 -7.42 -4.81
C LEU A 34 -5.79 -7.38 -4.77
N ARG A 35 -6.37 -6.18 -4.82
CA ARG A 35 -7.80 -5.91 -4.75
C ARG A 35 -8.61 -6.64 -5.82
N THR A 36 -8.02 -6.84 -7.00
CA THR A 36 -8.66 -7.53 -8.14
C THR A 36 -8.94 -9.01 -7.85
N PHE A 37 -8.26 -9.62 -6.87
CA PHE A 37 -8.31 -11.07 -6.63
C PHE A 37 -9.24 -11.53 -5.49
N GLY A 38 -10.09 -10.66 -4.93
CA GLY A 38 -11.15 -11.07 -4.00
C GLY A 38 -11.03 -10.46 -2.60
N TYR A 39 -12.13 -9.87 -2.16
CA TYR A 39 -12.25 -8.87 -1.09
C TYR A 39 -12.79 -9.47 0.21
N ALA A 40 -12.08 -9.29 1.32
CA ALA A 40 -12.64 -9.24 2.69
C ALA A 40 -11.57 -8.89 3.74
N GLY A 41 -10.32 -9.24 3.46
CA GLY A 41 -9.25 -9.12 4.43
C GLY A 41 -8.16 -10.15 4.19
N TYR A 42 -7.11 -10.08 4.99
CA TYR A 42 -6.02 -11.05 4.96
C TYR A 42 -5.64 -11.44 6.38
N LYS A 43 -5.01 -12.60 6.53
CA LYS A 43 -4.46 -13.06 7.80
C LYS A 43 -3.03 -12.56 7.94
N ASP A 44 -2.79 -11.59 8.82
CA ASP A 44 -1.46 -11.14 9.24
C ASP A 44 -1.08 -11.83 10.55
N LYS A 45 -0.03 -12.67 10.54
CA LYS A 45 0.44 -13.38 11.75
C LYS A 45 -0.68 -14.06 12.57
N GLY A 46 -1.69 -14.60 11.89
CA GLY A 46 -2.84 -15.25 12.51
C GLY A 46 -4.03 -14.32 12.82
N LYS A 47 -3.86 -12.99 12.79
CA LYS A 47 -4.91 -11.99 12.99
C LYS A 47 -5.58 -11.62 11.66
N TRP A 48 -6.91 -11.64 11.61
CA TRP A 48 -7.65 -11.14 10.44
C TRP A 48 -7.56 -9.63 10.39
N VAL A 49 -7.08 -9.10 9.27
CA VAL A 49 -7.03 -7.67 8.97
C VAL A 49 -8.02 -7.42 7.85
N SER A 50 -9.10 -6.71 8.16
CA SER A 50 -10.09 -6.31 7.16
C SER A 50 -9.47 -5.28 6.21
N LEU A 51 -9.73 -5.45 4.92
CA LEU A 51 -9.37 -4.48 3.87
C LEU A 51 -10.54 -3.51 3.59
N ASP A 52 -11.44 -3.36 4.57
CA ASP A 52 -12.61 -2.50 4.46
C ASP A 52 -12.24 -1.11 3.94
N LYS A 53 -13.01 -0.69 2.93
CA LYS A 53 -12.79 0.51 2.11
C LYS A 53 -13.13 1.81 2.85
N GLY A 54 -13.32 1.79 4.16
CA GLY A 54 -13.31 3.00 4.95
C GLY A 54 -12.04 3.79 4.59
N LYS A 55 -12.21 4.95 3.94
CA LYS A 55 -11.14 5.95 3.67
C LYS A 55 -10.37 6.35 4.95
N ASP A 56 -10.84 5.87 6.09
CA ASP A 56 -10.30 6.03 7.42
C ASP A 56 -9.26 5.01 7.86
N THR A 57 -9.06 3.93 7.10
CA THR A 57 -7.99 2.98 7.40
C THR A 57 -6.62 3.65 7.26
N GLU A 58 -5.75 3.38 8.23
CA GLU A 58 -4.47 4.06 8.38
C GLU A 58 -3.58 3.92 7.13
N TYR A 59 -3.65 2.77 6.46
CA TYR A 59 -2.92 2.51 5.22
C TYR A 59 -3.30 3.45 4.08
N TYR A 60 -4.58 3.78 3.91
CA TYR A 60 -5.03 4.69 2.85
C TYR A 60 -4.70 6.15 3.16
N LYS A 61 -4.77 6.55 4.44
CA LYS A 61 -4.30 7.87 4.88
C LYS A 61 -2.82 8.06 4.56
N LYS A 62 -1.99 7.06 4.87
CA LYS A 62 -0.55 7.09 4.59
C LYS A 62 -0.25 7.02 3.08
N GLN A 63 -0.96 6.18 2.33
CA GLN A 63 -0.87 6.14 0.87
C GLN A 63 -1.18 7.51 0.24
N ALA A 64 -2.22 8.21 0.72
CA ALA A 64 -2.57 9.54 0.22
C ALA A 64 -1.49 10.59 0.51
N ILE A 65 -0.76 10.47 1.63
CA ILE A 65 0.40 11.33 1.92
C ILE A 65 1.52 11.09 0.90
N VAL A 66 1.81 9.83 0.56
CA VAL A 66 2.79 9.50 -0.48
C VAL A 66 2.34 10.09 -1.82
N LEU A 67 1.10 9.86 -2.25
CA LEU A 67 0.55 10.37 -3.51
C LEU A 67 0.59 11.90 -3.60
N ARG A 68 0.38 12.62 -2.49
CA ARG A 68 0.47 14.09 -2.46
C ARG A 68 1.90 14.64 -2.52
N ASN A 69 2.87 13.87 -2.02
CA ASN A 69 4.26 14.33 -1.86
C ASN A 69 5.24 13.66 -2.83
N THR A 70 4.76 12.73 -3.64
CA THR A 70 5.57 12.07 -4.66
C THR A 70 5.66 12.92 -5.92
N ASN A 71 6.82 12.88 -6.58
CA ASN A 71 7.03 13.51 -7.87
C ASN A 71 6.76 12.55 -9.05
N PHE A 72 6.24 11.33 -8.80
CA PHE A 72 5.93 10.36 -9.86
C PHE A 72 4.99 10.93 -10.93
N ASN A 73 4.03 11.78 -10.55
CA ASN A 73 3.09 12.40 -11.48
C ASN A 73 3.66 13.61 -12.25
N LYS A 74 4.92 14.00 -12.01
CA LYS A 74 5.54 15.16 -12.70
C LYS A 74 6.25 14.79 -14.01
N ASN A 75 6.36 13.51 -14.34
CA ASN A 75 7.10 13.00 -15.50
C ASN A 75 6.26 12.08 -16.41
N CYS A 76 4.93 12.16 -16.33
CA CYS A 76 4.05 11.55 -17.34
C CYS A 76 3.97 12.51 -18.53
N ASN A 77 4.97 12.46 -19.41
CA ASN A 77 5.00 13.20 -20.68
C ASN A 77 4.53 12.27 -21.81
#